data_AF-A0ABD3F4K1-F1
#
_entry.id   AF-A0ABD3F4K1-F1
#
_cell.length_a   1.000
_cell.length_b   1.000
_cell.length_c   1.000
_cell.angle_alpha   90.00
_cell.angle_beta   90.00
_cell.angle_gamma   90.00
#
_symmetry.space_group_name_H-M   'P 1'
#
loop_
_entity.id
_entity.type
_entity.pdbx_description
1 polymer ?
#
loop_
_entity_poly.entity_id
_entity_poly.type
_entity_poly.pdbx_seq_one_letter_code
_entity_poly.pdbx_strand_id
1 'polypeptide(L)'
;MAKKKSKKVSSTEGAGEGETGSNKGNNAVKSTAKLFTTLQEKGAAWYGREREGIAAIERFQSALLALRAAQAAADNRVHEKEKKSVVLAGLAGNADIDPWLAEDLYEQVHGLSSGFEELLEDMYTLQEEARDIVLNSSDEGDKLDVTELRAVDYLQMISQELATFEAEYQHIEALLQLISFETSTDELRTLVISWSTSPFLDPAQTSMFRQRHQLSQQLHE
;
A
#
# COMPACT_ATOMS: atom_id res chain seq x y z
N MET A 1 -36.98 -81.28 11.27
CA MET A 1 -37.59 -81.06 9.94
C MET A 1 -38.62 -79.95 10.03
N ALA A 2 -38.72 -79.14 8.96
CA ALA A 2 -39.66 -78.02 8.70
C ALA A 2 -39.44 -76.72 9.50
N LYS A 3 -39.48 -75.51 8.94
CA LYS A 3 -39.54 -74.99 7.55
C LYS A 3 -39.09 -73.51 7.62
N LYS A 4 -38.27 -73.06 6.66
CA LYS A 4 -37.95 -71.65 6.39
C LYS A 4 -39.22 -70.81 6.14
N LYS A 5 -39.24 -69.56 6.62
CA LYS A 5 -39.87 -68.41 5.92
C LYS A 5 -39.07 -67.12 6.19
N SER A 6 -38.55 -66.55 5.10
CA SER A 6 -37.93 -65.22 5.04
C SER A 6 -38.99 -64.11 5.03
N LYS A 7 -38.71 -62.95 5.64
CA LYS A 7 -39.29 -61.66 5.23
C LYS A 7 -38.41 -60.46 5.64
N LYS A 8 -37.66 -59.97 4.65
CA LYS A 8 -37.45 -58.57 4.20
C LYS A 8 -37.43 -57.40 5.23
N VAL A 9 -36.24 -56.80 5.37
CA VAL A 9 -35.83 -55.36 5.34
C VAL A 9 -36.62 -54.32 6.16
N SER A 10 -35.92 -53.64 7.07
CA SER A 10 -35.82 -52.16 7.08
C SER A 10 -34.57 -51.70 7.84
N SER A 11 -33.68 -51.03 7.11
CA SER A 11 -32.64 -50.15 7.62
C SER A 11 -33.27 -49.03 8.46
N THR A 12 -32.58 -48.61 9.52
CA THR A 12 -32.78 -47.28 10.10
C THR A 12 -31.39 -46.71 10.35
N GLU A 13 -31.02 -45.80 9.45
CA GLU A 13 -29.96 -44.81 9.57
C GLU A 13 -30.31 -43.77 10.66
N GLY A 14 -29.31 -42.97 11.05
CA GLY A 14 -29.50 -41.72 11.77
C GLY A 14 -28.49 -41.54 12.90
N ALA A 15 -27.21 -41.28 12.62
CA ALA A 15 -26.68 -39.98 12.16
C ALA A 15 -26.75 -38.92 13.27
N GLY A 16 -25.58 -38.49 13.75
CA GLY A 16 -25.47 -37.44 14.75
C GLY A 16 -24.04 -37.07 15.11
N GLU A 17 -23.10 -37.06 14.17
CA GLU A 17 -21.76 -36.48 14.33
C GLU A 17 -21.21 -36.20 12.92
N GLY A 18 -21.23 -34.94 12.48
CA GLY A 18 -20.73 -34.60 11.13
C GLY A 18 -20.90 -33.16 10.64
N GLU A 19 -21.65 -32.27 11.29
CA GLU A 19 -21.96 -30.95 10.70
C GLU A 19 -21.09 -29.77 11.18
N THR A 20 -20.20 -29.95 12.16
CA THR A 20 -19.40 -28.83 12.71
C THR A 20 -18.15 -28.47 11.91
N GLY A 21 -17.60 -29.38 11.09
CA GLY A 21 -16.35 -29.16 10.35
C GLY A 21 -16.50 -28.26 9.12
N SER A 22 -17.45 -28.59 8.23
CA SER A 22 -17.62 -27.90 6.94
C SER A 22 -18.02 -26.42 7.08
N ASN A 23 -18.89 -26.10 8.04
CA ASN A 23 -19.34 -24.72 8.24
C ASN A 23 -18.24 -23.82 8.83
N LYS A 24 -17.31 -24.39 9.62
CA LYS A 24 -16.18 -23.65 10.19
C LYS A 24 -15.14 -23.28 9.13
N GLY A 25 -14.83 -24.20 8.21
CA GLY A 25 -13.93 -23.96 7.08
C GLY A 25 -14.45 -22.86 6.14
N ASN A 26 -15.71 -22.94 5.73
CA ASN A 26 -16.32 -21.91 4.87
C ASN A 26 -16.35 -20.52 5.51
N ASN A 27 -16.57 -20.43 6.82
CA ASN A 27 -16.52 -19.16 7.53
C ASN A 27 -15.11 -18.58 7.62
N ALA A 28 -14.08 -19.43 7.79
CA ALA A 28 -12.69 -19.01 7.78
C ALA A 28 -12.32 -18.41 6.41
N VAL A 29 -12.62 -19.12 5.31
CA VAL A 29 -12.38 -18.65 3.93
C VAL A 29 -13.05 -17.30 3.67
N LYS A 30 -14.34 -17.17 4.01
CA LYS A 30 -15.07 -15.90 3.84
C LYS A 30 -14.49 -14.75 4.67
N SER A 31 -13.99 -15.04 5.87
CA SER A 31 -13.39 -14.02 6.74
C SER A 31 -12.03 -13.57 6.22
N THR A 32 -11.15 -14.50 5.83
CA THR A 32 -9.87 -14.16 5.20
C THR A 32 -10.03 -13.47 3.84
N ALA A 33 -11.06 -13.83 3.07
CA ALA A 33 -11.37 -13.16 1.80
C ALA A 33 -11.76 -11.69 2.02
N LYS A 34 -12.47 -11.37 3.11
CA LYS A 34 -12.77 -9.97 3.49
C LYS A 34 -11.51 -9.21 3.89
N LEU A 35 -10.63 -9.83 4.67
CA LEU A 35 -9.34 -9.22 5.03
C LEU A 35 -8.50 -8.92 3.79
N PHE A 36 -8.49 -9.83 2.80
CA PHE A 36 -7.86 -9.58 1.51
C PHE A 36 -8.47 -8.37 0.79
N THR A 37 -9.79 -8.22 0.75
CA THR A 37 -10.41 -7.02 0.15
C THR A 37 -10.04 -5.74 0.89
N THR A 38 -9.98 -5.77 2.23
CA THR A 38 -9.56 -4.61 3.03
C THR A 38 -8.09 -4.27 2.79
N LEU A 39 -7.21 -5.28 2.61
CA LEU A 39 -5.82 -5.05 2.24
C LEU A 39 -5.73 -4.33 0.87
N GLN A 40 -6.54 -4.72 -0.11
CA GLN A 40 -6.59 -4.06 -1.41
C GLN A 40 -7.04 -2.60 -1.32
N GLU A 41 -7.99 -2.28 -0.42
CA GLU A 41 -8.40 -0.91 -0.13
C GLU A 41 -7.25 -0.10 0.49
N LYS A 42 -6.49 -0.70 1.42
CA LYS A 42 -5.27 -0.09 1.98
C LYS A 42 -4.21 0.15 0.91
N GLY A 43 -4.02 -0.80 -0.01
CA GLY A 43 -3.15 -0.63 -1.18
C GLY A 43 -3.61 0.52 -2.10
N ALA A 44 -4.92 0.70 -2.30
CA ALA A 44 -5.41 1.86 -3.05
C ALA A 44 -5.11 3.19 -2.34
N ALA A 45 -5.23 3.22 -1.00
CA ALA A 45 -4.86 4.37 -0.18
C ALA A 45 -3.35 4.66 -0.22
N TRP A 46 -2.52 3.61 -0.25
CA TRP A 46 -1.07 3.70 -0.43
C TRP A 46 -0.71 4.48 -1.69
N TYR A 47 -1.22 4.06 -2.84
CA TYR A 47 -1.02 4.76 -4.12
C TYR A 47 -1.59 6.18 -4.14
N GLY A 48 -2.65 6.44 -3.35
CA GLY A 48 -3.14 7.79 -3.11
C GLY A 48 -2.07 8.67 -2.48
N ARG A 49 -1.49 8.20 -1.38
CA ARG A 49 -0.42 8.89 -0.65
C ARG A 49 0.85 9.04 -1.48
N GLU A 50 1.23 8.07 -2.30
CA GLU A 50 2.37 8.23 -3.21
C GLU A 50 2.19 9.41 -4.18
N ARG A 51 1.00 9.59 -4.74
CA ARG A 51 0.70 10.74 -5.62
C ARG A 51 0.74 12.06 -4.85
N GLU A 52 0.25 12.07 -3.63
CA GLU A 52 0.32 13.25 -2.75
C GLU A 52 1.77 13.58 -2.38
N GLY A 53 2.59 12.56 -2.12
CA GLY A 53 4.01 12.71 -1.84
C GLY A 53 4.79 13.30 -3.01
N ILE A 54 4.55 12.80 -4.24
CA ILE A 54 5.12 13.38 -5.45
C ILE A 54 4.75 14.87 -5.57
N ALA A 55 3.48 15.21 -5.38
CA ALA A 55 3.02 16.60 -5.44
C ALA A 55 3.66 17.49 -4.35
N ALA A 56 3.90 16.96 -3.15
CA ALA A 56 4.58 17.67 -2.08
C ALA A 56 6.06 17.94 -2.44
N ILE A 57 6.77 16.94 -2.99
CA ILE A 57 8.16 17.09 -3.43
C ILE A 57 8.26 18.13 -4.57
N GLU A 58 7.34 18.12 -5.53
CA GLU A 58 7.30 19.10 -6.63
C GLU A 58 7.02 20.54 -6.13
N ARG A 59 6.16 20.70 -5.12
CA ARG A 59 5.95 22.00 -4.46
C ARG A 59 7.19 22.47 -3.74
N PHE A 60 7.84 21.59 -2.98
CA PHE A 60 9.10 21.89 -2.30
C PHE A 60 10.19 22.31 -3.31
N GLN A 61 10.33 21.56 -4.42
CA GLN A 61 11.24 21.89 -5.51
C GLN A 61 10.97 23.30 -6.09
N SER A 62 9.70 23.65 -6.28
CA SER A 62 9.29 24.96 -6.79
C SER A 62 9.64 26.09 -5.81
N ALA A 63 9.43 25.87 -4.50
CA ALA A 63 9.79 26.80 -3.45
C ALA A 63 11.32 26.98 -3.34
N LEU A 64 12.10 25.90 -3.42
CA LEU A 64 13.57 25.95 -3.44
C LEU A 64 14.11 26.76 -4.63
N LEU A 65 13.52 26.57 -5.81
CA LEU A 65 13.91 27.35 -7.00
C LEU A 65 13.64 28.85 -6.82
N ALA A 66 12.48 29.19 -6.25
CA ALA A 66 12.16 30.58 -5.93
C ALA A 66 13.15 31.17 -4.92
N LEU A 67 13.44 30.44 -3.83
CA LEU A 67 14.38 30.86 -2.78
C LEU A 67 15.79 31.11 -3.34
N ARG A 68 16.31 30.18 -4.15
CA ARG A 68 17.63 30.32 -4.80
C ARG A 68 17.67 31.50 -5.78
N ALA A 69 16.58 31.73 -6.52
CA ALA A 69 16.47 32.88 -7.42
C ALA A 69 16.46 34.22 -6.64
N ALA A 70 15.78 34.30 -5.50
CA ALA A 70 15.84 35.46 -4.60
C ALA A 70 17.26 35.72 -4.10
N GLN A 71 17.94 34.68 -3.60
CA GLN A 71 19.31 34.79 -3.09
C GLN A 71 20.26 35.31 -4.17
N ALA A 72 20.23 34.72 -5.36
CA ALA A 72 21.04 35.18 -6.49
C ALA A 72 20.72 36.63 -6.91
N ALA A 73 19.45 37.05 -6.85
CA ALA A 73 19.06 38.43 -7.14
C ALA A 73 19.55 39.41 -6.05
N ALA A 74 19.55 39.00 -4.78
CA ALA A 74 20.06 39.79 -3.67
C ALA A 74 21.58 39.98 -3.76
N ASP A 75 22.33 38.91 -4.03
CA ASP A 75 23.79 38.95 -4.18
C ASP A 75 24.22 39.84 -5.36
N ASN A 76 23.53 39.74 -6.50
CA ASN A 76 23.76 40.62 -7.65
C ASN A 76 23.49 42.10 -7.34
N ARG A 77 22.46 42.40 -6.53
CA ARG A 77 22.17 43.79 -6.08
C ARG A 77 23.26 44.33 -5.14
N VAL A 78 23.88 43.49 -4.32
CA VAL A 78 25.00 43.89 -3.46
C VAL A 78 26.24 44.20 -4.31
N HIS A 79 26.55 43.36 -5.30
CA HIS A 79 27.66 43.61 -6.22
C HIS A 79 27.44 44.80 -7.18
N GLU A 80 26.20 45.10 -7.58
CA GLU A 80 25.89 46.30 -8.39
C GLU A 80 25.88 47.60 -7.56
N LYS A 81 25.54 47.55 -6.26
CA LYS A 81 25.59 48.72 -5.37
C LYS A 81 27.01 49.25 -5.14
N GLU A 82 28.04 48.44 -5.36
CA GLU A 82 29.44 48.91 -5.38
C GLU A 82 29.82 49.61 -6.70
N LYS A 83 29.01 49.52 -7.77
CA LYS A 83 29.38 50.06 -9.09
C LYS A 83 28.41 51.05 -9.73
N LYS A 84 27.18 51.24 -9.25
CA LYS A 84 26.33 52.34 -9.72
C LYS A 84 25.20 52.67 -8.75
N SER A 85 25.33 53.82 -8.11
CA SER A 85 24.18 54.54 -7.58
C SER A 85 23.25 54.93 -8.74
N VAL A 86 21.95 54.77 -8.52
CA VAL A 86 20.84 55.43 -9.23
C VAL A 86 20.31 54.67 -10.48
N VAL A 87 19.03 54.29 -10.38
CA VAL A 87 18.05 53.92 -11.44
C VAL A 87 17.99 52.46 -11.94
N LEU A 88 17.70 51.46 -11.08
CA LEU A 88 16.97 50.24 -11.50
C LEU A 88 16.13 49.61 -10.35
N ALA A 89 15.60 50.43 -9.44
CA ALA A 89 14.82 49.96 -8.29
C ALA A 89 13.37 49.51 -8.63
N GLY A 90 13.06 49.14 -9.87
CA GLY A 90 11.67 48.97 -10.30
C GLY A 90 11.35 47.86 -11.32
N LEU A 91 12.29 46.97 -11.67
CA LEU A 91 12.05 45.99 -12.75
C LEU A 91 12.16 44.50 -12.39
N ALA A 92 12.55 44.17 -11.16
CA ALA A 92 12.52 42.79 -10.66
C ALA A 92 11.45 42.74 -9.57
N GLY A 93 10.28 42.22 -9.96
CA GLY A 93 9.07 42.19 -9.15
C GLY A 93 9.32 41.77 -7.70
N ASN A 94 8.63 42.45 -6.79
CA ASN A 94 8.50 42.09 -5.38
C ASN A 94 7.71 40.78 -5.28
N ALA A 95 8.30 39.66 -5.72
CA ALA A 95 7.89 38.39 -5.18
C ALA A 95 8.47 38.37 -3.77
N ASP A 96 7.64 38.75 -2.79
CA ASP A 96 7.91 38.47 -1.39
C ASP A 96 8.02 36.95 -1.28
N ILE A 97 9.23 36.44 -1.44
CA ILE A 97 9.52 35.02 -1.27
C ILE A 97 9.43 34.80 0.22
N ASP A 98 8.39 34.09 0.62
CA ASP A 98 8.18 33.65 1.99
C ASP A 98 9.23 32.58 2.33
N PRO A 99 10.27 32.90 3.11
CA PRO A 99 11.31 31.93 3.45
C PRO A 99 10.75 30.78 4.30
N TRP A 100 9.62 31.00 4.97
CA TRP A 100 8.95 30.00 5.80
C TRP A 100 8.19 28.96 4.97
N LEU A 101 7.78 29.31 3.74
CA LEU A 101 7.08 28.37 2.86
C LEU A 101 7.96 27.17 2.48
N ALA A 102 9.25 27.39 2.25
CA ALA A 102 10.16 26.29 1.91
C ALA A 102 10.42 25.37 3.11
N GLU A 103 10.47 25.92 4.33
CA GLU A 103 10.59 25.16 5.57
C GLU A 103 9.33 24.33 5.87
N ASP A 104 8.15 24.94 5.76
CA ASP A 104 6.87 24.24 5.93
C ASP A 104 6.71 23.09 4.92
N LEU A 105 7.08 23.32 3.65
CA LEU A 105 7.08 22.28 2.63
C LEU A 105 8.14 21.20 2.89
N TYR A 106 9.27 21.55 3.50
CA TYR A 106 10.29 20.58 3.90
C TYR A 106 9.77 19.68 5.02
N GLU A 107 9.14 20.26 6.05
CA GLU A 107 8.49 19.52 7.13
C GLU A 107 7.37 18.62 6.58
N GLN A 108 6.56 19.12 5.64
CA GLN A 108 5.52 18.31 4.99
C GLN A 108 6.09 17.11 4.23
N VAL A 109 7.21 17.28 3.51
CA VAL A 109 7.87 16.17 2.79
C VAL A 109 8.40 15.12 3.76
N HIS A 110 9.03 15.53 4.86
CA HIS A 110 9.52 14.59 5.89
C HIS A 110 8.37 13.95 6.69
N GLY A 111 7.25 14.64 6.84
CA GLY A 111 6.04 14.11 7.45
C GLY A 111 5.27 13.09 6.58
N LEU A 112 5.66 12.88 5.31
CA LEU A 112 5.02 11.88 4.45
C LEU A 112 5.20 10.46 4.99
N SER A 113 6.36 10.15 5.59
CA SER A 113 6.70 8.79 6.04
C SER A 113 5.71 8.26 7.08
N SER A 114 5.25 9.09 8.02
CA SER A 114 4.32 8.66 9.07
C SER A 114 2.98 8.18 8.49
N GLY A 115 2.52 8.79 7.40
CA GLY A 115 1.28 8.37 6.74
C GLY A 115 1.38 7.00 6.07
N PHE A 116 2.57 6.60 5.63
CA PHE A 116 2.83 5.25 5.11
C PHE A 116 3.04 4.24 6.25
N GLU A 117 3.69 4.66 7.34
CA GLU A 117 3.86 3.85 8.55
C GLU A 117 2.51 3.44 9.14
N GLU A 118 1.57 4.39 9.30
CA GLU A 118 0.20 4.11 9.74
C GLU A 118 -0.51 3.08 8.85
N LEU A 119 -0.33 3.16 7.52
CA LEU A 119 -0.89 2.16 6.61
C LEU A 119 -0.25 0.80 6.80
N LEU A 120 1.06 0.72 6.97
CA LEU A 120 1.75 -0.54 7.20
C LEU A 120 1.29 -1.19 8.50
N GLU A 121 1.16 -0.43 9.59
CA GLU A 121 0.61 -0.93 10.85
C GLU A 121 -0.78 -1.53 10.66
N ASP A 122 -1.67 -0.83 9.94
CA ASP A 122 -2.98 -1.36 9.58
C ASP A 122 -2.86 -2.66 8.77
N MET A 123 -1.93 -2.77 7.83
CA MET A 123 -1.75 -3.99 7.04
C MET A 123 -1.15 -5.16 7.85
N TYR A 124 -0.28 -4.89 8.82
CA TYR A 124 0.21 -5.89 9.77
C TYR A 124 -0.94 -6.46 10.61
N THR A 125 -1.83 -5.61 11.12
CA THR A 125 -3.00 -6.10 11.89
C THR A 125 -3.89 -7.01 11.04
N LEU A 126 -4.12 -6.68 9.76
CA LEU A 126 -4.86 -7.54 8.83
C LEU A 126 -4.17 -8.90 8.63
N GLN A 127 -2.84 -8.92 8.54
CA GLN A 127 -2.07 -10.16 8.40
C GLN A 127 -2.15 -11.03 9.66
N GLU A 128 -2.03 -10.43 10.84
CA GLU A 128 -2.18 -11.12 12.12
C GLU A 128 -3.57 -11.73 12.28
N GLU A 129 -4.62 -10.96 11.98
CA GLU A 129 -6.00 -11.46 11.99
C GLU A 129 -6.20 -12.61 11.00
N ALA A 130 -5.66 -12.51 9.78
CA ALA A 130 -5.74 -13.57 8.78
C ALA A 130 -5.02 -14.84 9.26
N ARG A 131 -3.85 -14.68 9.90
CA ARG A 131 -3.08 -15.79 10.48
C ARG A 131 -3.85 -16.49 11.57
N ASP A 132 -4.48 -15.74 12.47
CA ASP A 132 -5.29 -16.29 13.56
C ASP A 132 -6.50 -17.05 13.03
N ILE A 133 -7.18 -16.54 12.00
CA ILE A 133 -8.30 -17.24 11.37
C ILE A 133 -7.85 -18.57 10.77
N VAL A 134 -6.72 -18.58 10.04
CA VAL A 134 -6.18 -19.80 9.42
C VAL A 134 -5.74 -20.81 10.46
N LEU A 135 -5.01 -20.40 11.51
CA LEU A 135 -4.56 -21.31 12.58
C LEU A 135 -5.73 -21.93 13.35
N ASN A 136 -6.83 -21.22 13.50
CA ASN A 136 -8.03 -21.69 14.18
C ASN A 136 -8.97 -22.50 13.26
N SER A 137 -8.69 -22.53 11.96
CA SER A 137 -9.41 -23.34 10.98
C SER A 137 -8.80 -24.76 10.93
N SER A 138 -9.65 -25.78 10.99
CA SER A 138 -9.23 -27.18 10.84
C SER A 138 -9.27 -27.50 9.35
N ASP A 139 -8.21 -27.14 8.62
CA ASP A 139 -8.11 -27.41 7.18
C ASP A 139 -7.64 -28.85 6.97
N GLU A 140 -8.55 -29.82 7.10
CA GLU A 140 -8.30 -31.18 6.63
C GLU A 140 -8.20 -31.13 5.10
N GLY A 141 -7.04 -31.54 4.58
CA GLY A 141 -6.64 -31.39 3.19
C GLY A 141 -7.53 -32.09 2.18
N ASP A 142 -8.64 -31.47 1.85
CA ASP A 142 -9.46 -31.84 0.70
C ASP A 142 -8.79 -31.35 -0.60
N LYS A 143 -8.81 -32.23 -1.60
CA LYS A 143 -8.35 -31.91 -2.96
C LYS A 143 -9.37 -30.97 -3.61
N LEU A 144 -9.06 -29.69 -3.60
CA LEU A 144 -9.90 -28.65 -4.19
C LEU A 144 -9.58 -28.43 -5.67
N ASP A 145 -10.59 -27.92 -6.37
CA ASP A 145 -10.49 -27.51 -7.77
C ASP A 145 -9.56 -26.29 -7.92
N VAL A 146 -8.93 -26.11 -9.08
CA VAL A 146 -7.90 -25.06 -9.32
C VAL A 146 -8.46 -23.64 -9.08
N THR A 147 -9.77 -23.48 -9.20
CA THR A 147 -10.50 -22.21 -9.05
C THR A 147 -10.92 -21.87 -7.63
N GLU A 148 -10.90 -22.81 -6.69
CA GLU A 148 -11.32 -22.56 -5.31
C GLU A 148 -10.14 -22.08 -4.46
N LEU A 149 -10.34 -21.02 -3.67
CA LEU A 149 -9.29 -20.42 -2.83
C LEU A 149 -9.53 -20.78 -1.38
N ARG A 150 -8.52 -21.34 -0.71
CA ARG A 150 -8.55 -21.61 0.73
C ARG A 150 -8.14 -20.38 1.52
N ALA A 151 -8.45 -20.41 2.81
CA ALA A 151 -8.02 -19.38 3.75
C ALA A 151 -6.48 -19.23 3.78
N VAL A 152 -5.75 -20.34 3.65
CA VAL A 152 -4.28 -20.34 3.54
C VAL A 152 -3.80 -19.59 2.30
N ASP A 153 -4.48 -19.75 1.16
CA ASP A 153 -4.09 -19.10 -0.09
C ASP A 153 -4.27 -17.57 0.01
N TYR A 154 -5.33 -17.10 0.72
CA TYR A 154 -5.51 -15.69 1.06
C TYR A 154 -4.43 -15.16 2.00
N LEU A 155 -4.12 -15.89 3.08
CA LEU A 155 -3.06 -15.49 4.01
C LEU A 155 -1.70 -15.38 3.31
N GLN A 156 -1.38 -16.30 2.41
CA GLN A 156 -0.15 -16.25 1.63
C GLN A 156 -0.11 -15.01 0.74
N MET A 157 -1.21 -14.68 0.06
CA MET A 157 -1.28 -13.49 -0.76
C MET A 157 -1.17 -12.21 0.08
N ILE A 158 -1.90 -12.12 1.19
CA ILE A 158 -1.82 -10.98 2.13
C ILE A 158 -0.39 -10.77 2.61
N SER A 159 0.30 -11.85 3.02
CA SER A 159 1.68 -11.77 3.51
C SER A 159 2.65 -11.34 2.41
N GLN A 160 2.43 -11.79 1.17
CA GLN A 160 3.27 -11.40 0.05
C GLN A 160 3.09 -9.92 -0.30
N GLU A 161 1.84 -9.44 -0.39
CA GLU A 161 1.58 -8.02 -0.69
C GLU A 161 2.10 -7.11 0.43
N LEU A 162 1.96 -7.52 1.70
CA LEU A 162 2.53 -6.78 2.84
C LEU A 162 4.05 -6.67 2.75
N ALA A 163 4.75 -7.77 2.49
CA ALA A 163 6.21 -7.75 2.32
C ALA A 163 6.65 -6.82 1.16
N THR A 164 5.80 -6.71 0.13
CA THR A 164 6.02 -5.75 -0.95
C THR A 164 5.87 -4.32 -0.45
N PHE A 165 4.79 -3.98 0.25
CA PHE A 165 4.59 -2.63 0.82
C PHE A 165 5.68 -2.25 1.82
N GLU A 166 6.21 -3.19 2.60
CA GLU A 166 7.37 -2.98 3.47
C GLU A 166 8.61 -2.57 2.67
N ALA A 167 8.87 -3.24 1.55
CA ALA A 167 9.98 -2.88 0.67
C ALA A 167 9.78 -1.50 0.02
N GLU A 168 8.55 -1.18 -0.39
CA GLU A 168 8.22 0.15 -0.93
C GLU A 168 8.42 1.23 0.14
N TYR A 169 8.00 0.98 1.38
CA TYR A 169 8.20 1.88 2.50
C TYR A 169 9.67 2.18 2.75
N GLN A 170 10.51 1.14 2.83
CA GLN A 170 11.95 1.31 3.04
C GLN A 170 12.57 2.11 1.90
N HIS A 171 12.11 1.90 0.66
CA HIS A 171 12.54 2.69 -0.48
C HIS A 171 12.12 4.16 -0.33
N ILE A 172 10.86 4.42 -0.01
CA ILE A 172 10.29 5.74 0.23
C ILE A 172 11.06 6.49 1.33
N GLU A 173 11.25 5.85 2.48
CA GLU A 173 11.96 6.41 3.62
C GLU A 173 13.39 6.81 3.24
N ALA A 174 14.10 5.92 2.53
CA ALA A 174 15.45 6.22 2.03
C ALA A 174 15.47 7.42 1.07
N LEU A 175 14.46 7.54 0.19
CA LEU A 175 14.36 8.70 -0.71
C LEU A 175 14.08 9.99 0.05
N LEU A 176 13.20 9.98 1.03
CA LEU A 176 12.89 11.16 1.86
C LEU A 176 14.12 11.64 2.65
N GLN A 177 14.91 10.71 3.19
CA GLN A 177 16.16 11.04 3.90
C GLN A 177 17.20 11.75 3.01
N LEU A 178 17.14 11.59 1.69
CA LEU A 178 18.03 12.28 0.75
C LEU A 178 17.58 13.72 0.43
N ILE A 179 16.34 14.09 0.78
CA ILE A 179 15.80 15.42 0.50
C ILE A 179 16.29 16.40 1.56
N SER A 180 16.93 17.47 1.08
CA SER A 180 17.44 18.58 1.87
C SER A 180 17.36 19.89 1.08
N PHE A 181 17.62 21.02 1.73
CA PHE A 181 17.75 22.32 1.07
C PHE A 181 18.92 22.39 0.07
N GLU A 182 19.93 21.54 0.23
CA GLU A 182 21.10 21.47 -0.65
C GLU A 182 20.83 20.61 -1.89
N THR A 183 19.81 19.74 -1.84
CA THR A 183 19.47 18.83 -2.93
C THR A 183 19.17 19.63 -4.21
N SER A 184 19.87 19.30 -5.28
CA SER A 184 19.72 19.96 -6.56
C SER A 184 18.36 19.64 -7.20
N THR A 185 17.94 20.49 -8.12
CA THR A 185 16.68 20.30 -8.87
C THR A 185 16.70 19.03 -9.72
N ASP A 186 17.88 18.59 -10.17
CA ASP A 186 18.06 17.36 -10.95
C ASP A 186 17.99 16.11 -10.07
N GLU A 187 18.58 16.16 -8.88
CA GLU A 187 18.45 15.12 -7.86
C GLU A 187 16.99 14.97 -7.42
N LEU A 188 16.27 16.07 -7.14
CA LEU A 188 14.84 16.00 -6.79
C LEU A 188 13.98 15.37 -7.90
N ARG A 189 14.26 15.68 -9.17
CA ARG A 189 13.56 15.01 -10.29
C ARG A 189 13.88 13.53 -10.36
N THR A 190 15.14 13.17 -10.14
CA THR A 190 15.57 11.77 -10.09
C THR A 190 14.88 11.02 -8.96
N LEU A 191 14.73 11.65 -7.79
CA LEU A 191 14.00 11.09 -6.65
C LEU A 191 12.52 10.87 -6.99
N VAL A 192 11.85 11.86 -7.58
CA VAL A 192 10.44 11.73 -8.04
C VAL A 192 10.28 10.60 -9.06
N ILE A 193 11.19 10.49 -10.02
CA ILE A 193 11.18 9.40 -11.00
C ILE A 193 11.34 8.06 -10.28
N SER A 194 12.35 7.92 -9.42
CA SER A 194 12.61 6.70 -8.65
C SER A 194 11.38 6.27 -7.86
N TRP A 195 10.76 7.21 -7.13
CA TRP A 195 9.52 6.99 -6.38
C TRP A 195 8.39 6.47 -7.27
N SER A 196 8.19 7.09 -8.45
CA SER A 196 7.10 6.73 -9.36
C SER A 196 7.29 5.39 -10.09
N THR A 197 8.50 4.84 -10.09
CA THR A 197 8.85 3.62 -10.83
C THR A 197 9.08 2.40 -9.94
N SER A 198 8.48 2.38 -8.75
CA SER A 198 8.60 1.28 -7.77
C SER A 198 8.41 -0.10 -8.44
N PRO A 199 9.44 -0.97 -8.44
CA PRO A 199 9.40 -2.26 -9.14
C PRO A 199 8.79 -3.39 -8.33
N PHE A 200 8.27 -3.11 -7.12
CA PHE A 200 8.09 -4.13 -6.11
C PHE A 200 6.78 -4.94 -6.29
N LEU A 201 5.72 -4.33 -6.84
CA LEU A 201 4.46 -5.04 -7.13
C LEU A 201 4.49 -5.71 -8.50
N ASP A 202 4.32 -7.04 -8.55
CA ASP A 202 4.05 -7.79 -9.79
C ASP A 202 2.55 -7.67 -10.13
N PRO A 203 2.16 -6.81 -11.10
CA PRO A 203 0.76 -6.58 -11.42
C PRO A 203 0.11 -7.83 -12.03
N ALA A 204 0.91 -8.72 -12.64
CA ALA A 204 0.41 -9.96 -13.22
C ALA A 204 -0.01 -10.94 -12.11
N GLN A 205 0.78 -11.04 -11.04
CA GLN A 205 0.46 -11.93 -9.92
C GLN A 205 -0.79 -11.46 -9.16
N THR A 206 -0.87 -10.17 -8.81
CA THR A 206 -2.04 -9.60 -8.12
C THR A 206 -3.30 -9.68 -8.97
N SER A 207 -3.21 -9.42 -10.28
CA SER A 207 -4.37 -9.52 -11.18
C SER A 207 -4.88 -10.96 -11.34
N MET A 208 -3.99 -11.94 -11.51
CA MET A 208 -4.37 -13.35 -11.58
C MET A 208 -5.07 -13.81 -10.29
N PHE A 209 -4.57 -13.40 -9.12
CA PHE A 209 -5.20 -13.76 -7.85
C PHE A 209 -6.56 -13.07 -7.67
N ARG A 210 -6.70 -11.78 -8.02
CA ARG A 210 -8.02 -11.11 -8.03
C ARG A 210 -9.02 -11.82 -8.94
N GLN A 211 -8.58 -12.27 -10.11
CA GLN A 211 -9.46 -13.01 -11.02
C GLN A 211 -9.93 -14.32 -10.37
N ARG A 212 -9.02 -15.07 -9.73
CA ARG A 212 -9.38 -16.29 -8.98
C ARG A 212 -10.31 -15.99 -7.81
N HIS A 213 -10.09 -14.89 -7.09
CA HIS A 213 -10.96 -14.42 -6.02
C HIS A 213 -12.40 -14.15 -6.52
N GLN A 214 -12.54 -13.44 -7.63
CA GLN A 214 -13.85 -13.16 -8.24
C GLN A 214 -14.58 -14.45 -8.67
N LEU A 215 -13.85 -15.38 -9.30
CA LEU A 215 -14.42 -16.67 -9.70
C LEU A 215 -14.83 -17.52 -8.49
N SER A 216 -14.01 -17.52 -7.43
CA SER A 216 -14.31 -18.23 -6.18
C SER A 216 -15.54 -17.64 -5.47
N GLN A 217 -15.73 -16.32 -5.49
CA GLN A 217 -16.95 -15.72 -4.94
C GLN A 217 -18.20 -16.13 -5.72
N GLN A 218 -18.15 -16.14 -7.05
CA GLN A 218 -19.28 -16.52 -7.91
C GLN A 218 -19.70 -17.99 -7.76
N LEU A 219 -18.78 -18.88 -7.34
CA LEU A 219 -19.06 -20.29 -7.10
C LEU A 219 -19.74 -20.55 -5.73
N HIS A 220 -19.74 -19.57 -4.83
CA HIS A 220 -20.26 -19.70 -3.46
C HIS A 220 -21.47 -18.78 -3.16
N GLU A 221 -21.99 -18.08 -4.17
CA GLU A 221 -23.30 -17.41 -4.18
C GLU A 221 -24.42 -18.36 -4.63
#